data_AF-A0A444KM32-F1
#
_entry.id   AF-A0A444KM32-F1
#
_cell.length_a   1.000
_cell.length_b   1.000
_cell.length_c   1.000
_cell.angle_alpha   90.00
_cell.angle_beta   90.00
_cell.angle_gamma   90.00
#
_symmetry.space_group_name_H-M   'P 1'
#
loop_
_entity.id
_entity.type
_entity.pdbx_description
1 polymer ?
#
loop_
_entity_poly.entity_id
_entity_poly.type
_entity_poly.pdbx_seq_one_letter_code
_entity_poly.pdbx_strand_id
1 'polypeptide(L)'
;LQLVALADIGAFVAALIERRERVFGKRFDFAGDELSGEEQAKILSQAIGRPIGYQEIPIAMARQQNEDAALMFEWFDSVGYDVDIPALHKEFQEVRWHSFADWARAFDWSMLDRSAA
;
A
#
# COMPACT_ATOMS: atom_id res chain seq x y z
N LEU A 1 1.86 -8.38 -1.49
CA LEU A 1 2.26 -7.28 -0.57
C LEU A 1 1.01 -6.51 -0.19
N GLN A 2 0.75 -6.38 1.11
CA GLN A 2 -0.36 -5.56 1.61
C GLN A 2 0.04 -4.09 1.67
N LEU A 3 -0.85 -3.22 1.22
CA LEU A 3 -0.61 -1.79 0.99
C LEU A 3 -1.72 -0.98 1.67
N VAL A 4 -1.41 0.25 2.07
CA VAL A 4 -2.39 1.20 2.58
C VAL A 4 -2.13 2.59 2.03
N ALA A 5 -3.18 3.29 1.61
CA ALA A 5 -3.06 4.69 1.20
C ALA A 5 -2.85 5.58 2.44
N LEU A 6 -2.05 6.62 2.32
CA LEU A 6 -1.80 7.55 3.44
C LEU A 6 -3.09 8.20 3.96
N ALA A 7 -4.04 8.48 3.07
CA ALA A 7 -5.36 9.01 3.45
C ALA A 7 -6.13 8.04 4.37
N ASP A 8 -5.99 6.73 4.15
CA ASP A 8 -6.70 5.69 4.88
C ASP A 8 -6.14 5.53 6.30
N ILE A 9 -4.83 5.76 6.48
CA ILE A 9 -4.22 5.82 7.82
C ILE A 9 -4.93 6.89 8.66
N GLY A 10 -5.10 8.10 8.10
CA GLY A 10 -5.79 9.18 8.80
C GLY A 10 -7.26 8.87 9.09
N ALA A 11 -7.97 8.33 8.09
CA ALA A 11 -9.38 7.96 8.24
C ALA A 11 -9.58 6.83 9.26
N PHE A 12 -8.71 5.82 9.27
CA PHE A 12 -8.77 4.71 10.22
C PHE A 12 -8.48 5.17 11.64
N VAL A 13 -7.47 6.03 11.84
CA VAL A 13 -7.20 6.64 13.16
C VAL A 13 -8.39 7.44 13.66
N ALA A 14 -9.03 8.23 12.79
CA ALA A 14 -10.25 8.96 13.15
C ALA A 14 -11.38 8.01 13.59
N ALA A 15 -11.62 6.94 12.84
CA ALA A 15 -12.63 5.93 13.18
C ALA A 15 -12.35 5.26 14.53
N LEU A 16 -11.09 4.94 14.84
CA LEU A 16 -10.72 4.39 16.14
C LEU A 16 -11.00 5.37 17.28
N ILE A 17 -10.68 6.65 17.11
CA ILE A 17 -10.95 7.70 18.10
C ILE A 17 -12.46 7.84 18.34
N GLU A 18 -13.28 7.82 17.29
CA GLU A 18 -14.73 7.95 17.39
C GLU A 18 -15.40 6.73 18.07
N ARG A 19 -14.84 5.53 17.88
CA ARG A 19 -15.33 4.29 18.48
C ARG A 19 -14.98 4.12 19.96
N ARG A 20 -14.00 4.89 20.47
CA ARG A 20 -13.62 4.99 21.89
C ARG A 20 -13.49 3.62 22.59
N GLU A 21 -14.34 3.35 23.59
CA GLU A 21 -14.25 2.18 24.46
C GLU A 21 -14.42 0.86 23.70
N ARG A 22 -15.06 0.86 22.53
CA ARG A 22 -15.24 -0.36 21.71
C ARG A 22 -13.92 -0.91 21.18
N VAL A 23 -12.93 -0.03 21.00
CA VAL A 23 -11.63 -0.35 20.40
C VAL A 23 -10.47 -0.11 21.36
N PHE A 24 -10.74 0.41 22.56
CA PHE A 24 -9.71 0.70 23.56
C PHE A 24 -8.92 -0.57 23.94
N GLY A 25 -7.60 -0.45 24.00
CA GLY A 25 -6.68 -1.54 24.37
C GLY A 25 -6.49 -2.63 23.31
N LYS A 26 -7.09 -2.48 22.13
CA LYS A 26 -6.92 -3.42 21.02
C LYS A 26 -5.81 -2.96 20.07
N ARG A 27 -5.11 -3.93 19.48
CA ARG A 27 -4.21 -3.72 18.33
C ARG A 27 -4.97 -4.10 17.07
N PHE A 28 -4.84 -3.28 16.04
CA PHE A 28 -5.35 -3.57 14.71
C PHE A 28 -4.21 -3.44 13.71
N ASP A 29 -3.99 -4.50 12.94
CA ASP A 29 -3.24 -4.43 11.70
C ASP A 29 -4.24 -4.10 10.58
N PHE A 30 -3.83 -3.26 9.62
CA PHE A 30 -4.74 -2.74 8.61
C PHE A 30 -4.08 -2.52 7.26
N ALA A 31 -4.84 -2.76 6.20
CA ALA A 31 -4.44 -2.58 4.82
C ALA A 31 -5.65 -2.23 3.94
N GLY A 32 -5.40 -1.47 2.88
CA GLY A 32 -6.38 -1.11 1.86
C GLY A 32 -6.43 -2.09 0.68
N ASP A 33 -5.30 -2.71 0.34
CA ASP A 33 -5.19 -3.61 -0.81
C ASP A 33 -4.06 -4.63 -0.62
N GLU A 34 -4.05 -5.69 -1.44
CA GLU A 34 -2.97 -6.68 -1.50
C GLU A 34 -2.66 -7.07 -2.93
N LEU A 35 -1.42 -6.82 -3.37
CA LEU A 35 -1.01 -7.00 -4.76
C LEU A 35 0.41 -7.54 -4.90
N SER A 36 0.68 -8.22 -6.00
CA SER A 36 2.03 -8.54 -6.48
C SER A 36 2.71 -7.31 -7.11
N GLY A 37 4.01 -7.40 -7.38
CA GLY A 37 4.74 -6.35 -8.09
C GLY A 37 4.27 -6.17 -9.54
N GLU A 38 3.94 -7.27 -10.21
CA GLU A 38 3.39 -7.28 -11.57
C GLU A 38 2.00 -6.63 -11.64
N GLU A 39 1.14 -6.89 -10.65
CA GLU A 39 -0.19 -6.29 -10.57
C GLU A 39 -0.10 -4.78 -10.35
N GLN A 40 0.79 -4.33 -9.47
CA GLN A 40 1.08 -2.90 -9.28
C GLN A 40 1.59 -2.26 -10.57
N ALA A 41 2.54 -2.89 -11.27
CA ALA A 41 3.07 -2.39 -12.55
C ALA A 41 1.98 -2.29 -13.63
N LYS A 42 1.06 -3.25 -13.69
CA LYS A 42 -0.09 -3.22 -14.61
C LYS A 42 -1.04 -2.06 -14.29
N ILE A 43 -1.38 -1.84 -13.02
CA ILE A 43 -2.23 -0.73 -12.59
C ILE A 43 -1.59 0.61 -12.92
N LEU A 44 -0.29 0.76 -12.61
CA LEU A 44 0.46 1.97 -12.94
C LEU A 44 0.55 2.19 -14.46
N SER A 45 0.71 1.12 -15.24
CA SER A 45 0.74 1.23 -16.71
C SER A 45 -0.56 1.83 -17.25
N GLN A 46 -1.71 1.42 -16.68
CA GLN A 46 -3.02 1.94 -17.05
C GLN A 46 -3.21 3.38 -16.60
N ALA A 47 -2.82 3.72 -15.36
CA ALA A 47 -2.99 5.06 -14.81
C ALA A 47 -2.09 6.10 -15.48
N ILE A 48 -0.85 5.74 -15.80
CA ILE A 48 0.15 6.63 -16.41
C ILE A 48 0.01 6.66 -17.94
N GLY A 49 -0.63 5.65 -18.54
CA GLY A 49 -0.83 5.59 -20.00
C GLY A 49 0.41 5.14 -20.78
N ARG A 50 1.35 4.43 -20.15
CA ARG A 50 2.55 3.86 -20.80
C ARG A 50 2.91 2.49 -20.22
N PRO A 51 3.56 1.60 -20.98
CA PRO A 51 3.98 0.30 -20.46
C PRO A 51 5.01 0.44 -19.33
N ILE A 52 4.74 -0.21 -18.19
CA ILE A 52 5.64 -0.32 -17.04
C ILE A 52 5.81 -1.81 -16.72
N GLY A 53 7.06 -2.26 -16.67
CA GLY A 53 7.41 -3.63 -16.31
C GLY A 53 7.82 -3.71 -14.85
N TYR A 54 7.40 -4.78 -14.18
CA TYR A 54 7.97 -5.15 -12.89
C TYR A 54 9.35 -5.80 -13.10
N GLN A 55 10.30 -5.43 -12.26
CA GLN A 55 11.62 -6.05 -12.19
C GLN A 55 11.97 -6.22 -10.73
N GLU A 56 12.12 -7.47 -10.31
CA GLU A 56 12.61 -7.77 -8.96
C GLU A 56 14.06 -7.30 -8.80
N ILE A 57 14.34 -6.67 -7.66
CA ILE A 57 15.68 -6.27 -7.26
C ILE A 57 16.21 -7.33 -6.30
N PRO A 58 17.33 -8.01 -6.61
CA PRO A 58 17.89 -9.01 -5.71
C PRO A 58 18.20 -8.42 -4.33
N ILE A 59 17.80 -9.10 -3.25
CA ILE A 59 18.03 -8.65 -1.86
C ILE A 59 19.51 -8.34 -1.59
N ALA A 60 20.44 -9.11 -2.17
CA ALA A 60 21.87 -8.85 -2.06
C ALA A 60 22.28 -7.47 -2.62
N MET A 61 21.61 -6.98 -3.67
CA MET A 61 21.82 -5.63 -4.20
C MET A 61 21.14 -4.57 -3.35
N ALA A 62 19.92 -4.84 -2.87
CA ALA A 62 19.22 -3.93 -1.94
C ALA A 62 20.05 -3.68 -0.67
N ARG A 63 20.68 -4.74 -0.13
CA ARG A 63 21.52 -4.69 1.09
C ARG A 63 22.75 -3.81 0.91
N GLN A 64 23.30 -3.73 -0.30
CA GLN A 64 24.41 -2.81 -0.61
C GLN A 64 24.01 -1.34 -0.53
N GLN A 65 22.72 -1.03 -0.71
CA GLN A 65 22.21 0.34 -0.67
C GLN A 65 21.66 0.71 0.72
N ASN A 66 20.89 -0.20 1.34
CA ASN A 66 20.29 0.01 2.65
C ASN A 66 19.95 -1.35 3.29
N GLU A 67 20.59 -1.65 4.43
CA GLU A 67 20.40 -2.92 5.14
C GLU A 67 18.99 -3.08 5.72
N ASP A 68 18.42 -2.03 6.32
CA ASP A 68 17.08 -2.08 6.92
C ASP A 68 16.02 -2.35 5.84
N ALA A 69 16.15 -1.71 4.67
CA ALA A 69 15.26 -1.97 3.54
C ALA A 69 15.39 -3.42 3.05
N ALA A 70 16.61 -3.95 2.94
CA ALA A 70 16.83 -5.32 2.51
C ALA A 70 16.22 -6.35 3.48
N LEU A 71 16.38 -6.12 4.79
CA LEU A 71 15.76 -6.95 5.82
C LEU A 71 14.22 -6.91 5.76
N MET A 72 13.65 -5.74 5.51
CA MET A 72 12.21 -5.57 5.34
C MET A 72 11.67 -6.36 4.13
N PHE A 73 12.32 -6.24 2.97
CA PHE A 73 11.90 -6.99 1.77
C PHE A 73 12.11 -8.50 1.91
N GLU A 74 13.21 -8.93 2.54
CA GLU A 74 13.45 -10.35 2.87
C GLU A 74 12.36 -10.91 3.80
N TRP A 75 11.86 -10.09 4.73
CA TRP A 75 10.71 -10.45 5.58
C TRP A 75 9.39 -10.50 4.79
N PHE A 76 9.17 -9.60 3.83
CA PHE A 76 7.99 -9.65 2.95
C PHE A 76 7.94 -10.94 2.11
N ASP A 77 9.08 -11.42 1.63
CA ASP A 77 9.16 -12.63 0.80
C ASP A 77 8.95 -13.92 1.59
N SER A 78 9.28 -13.92 2.89
CA SER A 78 9.27 -15.13 3.73
C SER A 78 8.08 -15.24 4.69
N VAL A 79 7.59 -14.11 5.21
CA VAL A 79 6.50 -14.06 6.20
C VAL A 79 5.38 -13.14 5.70
N GLY A 80 5.70 -11.88 5.43
CA GLY A 80 4.73 -10.88 4.98
C GLY A 80 3.69 -10.46 6.03
N TYR A 81 2.89 -9.46 5.67
CA TYR A 81 1.71 -9.05 6.45
C TYR A 81 0.56 -10.04 6.22
N ASP A 82 -0.34 -10.16 7.21
CA ASP A 82 -1.41 -11.16 7.24
C ASP A 82 -2.79 -10.56 7.58
N VAL A 83 -3.03 -9.29 7.27
CA VAL A 83 -4.31 -8.63 7.53
C VAL A 83 -5.43 -9.32 6.76
N ASP A 84 -6.50 -9.72 7.46
CA ASP A 84 -7.76 -10.12 6.83
C ASP A 84 -8.49 -8.86 6.33
N ILE A 85 -8.13 -8.43 5.12
CA ILE A 85 -8.64 -7.20 4.48
C ILE A 85 -10.17 -7.22 4.37
N PRO A 86 -10.83 -8.29 3.87
CA PRO A 86 -12.29 -8.35 3.84
C PRO A 86 -12.96 -8.21 5.21
N ALA A 87 -12.42 -8.86 6.25
CA ALA A 87 -12.97 -8.75 7.61
C ALA A 87 -12.76 -7.34 8.18
N LEU A 88 -11.58 -6.76 8.01
CA LEU A 88 -11.25 -5.40 8.42
C LEU A 88 -12.19 -4.38 7.77
N HIS A 89 -12.36 -4.44 6.44
CA HIS A 89 -13.22 -3.51 5.70
C HIS A 89 -14.69 -3.65 6.11
N LYS A 90 -15.12 -4.88 6.45
CA LYS A 90 -16.46 -5.13 7.00
C LYS A 90 -16.61 -4.60 8.43
N GLU A 91 -15.58 -4.65 9.26
CA GLU A 91 -15.61 -4.13 10.62
C GLU A 91 -15.59 -2.60 10.64
N PHE A 92 -14.87 -1.96 9.70
CA PHE A 92 -14.68 -0.51 9.60
C PHE A 92 -15.22 0.04 8.28
N GLN A 93 -16.53 -0.09 8.09
CA GLN A 93 -17.22 0.29 6.85
C GLN A 93 -17.27 1.81 6.62
N GLU A 94 -17.12 2.60 7.69
CA GLU A 94 -17.04 4.05 7.63
C GLU A 94 -15.72 4.57 7.05
N VAL A 95 -14.67 3.74 7.06
CA VAL A 95 -13.39 4.08 6.46
C VAL A 95 -13.47 3.80 4.97
N ARG A 96 -13.20 4.83 4.17
CA ARG A 96 -13.06 4.68 2.72
C ARG A 96 -11.69 4.07 2.43
N TRP A 97 -11.62 2.75 2.40
CA TRP A 97 -10.43 2.01 1.98
C TRP A 97 -10.18 2.20 0.49
N HIS A 98 -9.02 2.74 0.12
CA HIS A 98 -8.62 2.90 -1.26
C HIS A 98 -7.86 1.66 -1.74
N SER A 99 -8.30 1.11 -2.87
CA SER A 99 -7.46 0.19 -3.63
C SER A 99 -6.24 0.93 -4.18
N PHE A 100 -5.18 0.20 -4.52
CA PHE A 100 -4.02 0.77 -5.20
C PHE A 100 -4.42 1.41 -6.54
N ALA A 101 -5.42 0.87 -7.23
CA ALA A 101 -5.96 1.42 -8.46
C ALA A 101 -6.70 2.75 -8.26
N ASP A 102 -7.43 2.90 -7.15
CA ASP A 102 -8.10 4.17 -6.83
C ASP A 102 -7.07 5.25 -6.49
N TRP A 103 -6.04 4.90 -5.72
CA TRP A 103 -4.92 5.79 -5.45
C TRP A 103 -4.21 6.20 -6.73
N ALA A 104 -3.85 5.24 -7.58
CA ALA A 104 -3.14 5.50 -8.83
C ALA A 104 -3.96 6.37 -9.79
N ARG A 105 -5.28 6.21 -9.85
CA ARG A 105 -6.14 7.05 -10.70
C ARG A 105 -6.27 8.48 -10.19
N ALA A 106 -6.23 8.68 -8.87
CA ALA A 106 -6.36 9.99 -8.25
C ALA A 106 -5.06 10.81 -8.28
N PHE A 107 -3.92 10.16 -8.45
CA PHE A 107 -2.63 10.82 -8.49
C PHE A 107 -2.43 11.62 -9.79
N ASP A 108 -1.84 12.81 -9.67
CA ASP A 108 -1.51 13.65 -10.83
C ASP A 108 -0.18 13.21 -11.46
N TRP A 109 -0.29 12.38 -12.50
CA TRP A 109 0.88 11.87 -13.22
C TRP A 109 1.50 12.87 -14.19
N SER A 110 0.89 14.04 -14.42
CA SER A 110 1.47 15.07 -15.31
C SER A 110 2.83 15.56 -14.81
N MET A 111 3.14 15.39 -13.52
CA MET A 111 4.47 15.65 -12.96
C MET A 111 5.60 14.82 -13.60
N LEU A 112 5.27 13.73 -14.29
CA LEU A 112 6.24 12.89 -15.01
C LEU A 112 6.53 13.43 -16.42
N ASP A 113 5.73 14.37 -16.93
CA ASP A 113 5.93 14.98 -18.23
C ASP A 113 7.13 15.92 -18.15
N ARG A 114 8.26 15.49 -18.71
CA ARG A 114 9.51 16.28 -18.79
C ARG A 114 9.42 17.46 -19.77
N SER A 115 8.22 17.95 -20.08
CA SER A 115 8.01 19.13 -20.94
C SER A 115 8.24 20.46 -20.22
N ALA A 116 8.59 20.43 -18.93
CA ALA A 116 8.93 21.60 -18.13
C ALA A 116 10.41 21.56 -17.64
N ALA A 117 11.35 21.49 -18.59
CA ALA A 117 12.76 21.82 -18.38
C ALA A 117 13.38 22.35 -19.69
#